data_AF-A0A1H3IVK5-F1
#
_entry.id   AF-A0A1H3IVK5-F1
#
_cell.length_a   1.000
_cell.length_b   1.000
_cell.length_c   1.000
_cell.angle_alpha   90.00
_cell.angle_beta   90.00
_cell.angle_gamma   90.00
#
_symmetry.space_group_name_H-M   'P 1'
#
loop_
_entity.id
_entity.type
_entity.pdbx_description
1 polymer ?
#
loop_
_entity_poly.entity_id
_entity_poly.type
_entity_poly.pdbx_seq_one_letter_code
_entity_poly.pdbx_strand_id
1 'polypeptide(L)'
;MKINIEVNESLEEDYITIHCKELTDEIIELQKSLVNKSTRSLHISAFQDDVEHFLELRTIIFMEADGNYILIHTPKGIYKTRQKLYELAELLPRDFFRISKSTIVNTSKIVAIKKNITGASEISFANTNKKAFASRKYIKALIEIMEEKRLKR
;
A
#
# COMPACT_ATOMS: atom_id res chain seq x y z
N MET A 1 -3.20 19.61 -19.90
CA MET A 1 -4.21 19.81 -18.85
C MET A 1 -3.61 20.73 -17.77
N LYS A 2 -4.28 21.84 -17.44
CA LYS A 2 -3.88 22.75 -16.36
C LYS A 2 -4.80 22.51 -15.17
N ILE A 3 -4.23 22.29 -13.98
CA ILE A 3 -5.00 22.04 -12.75
C ILE A 3 -4.79 23.25 -11.84
N ASN A 4 -5.89 23.85 -11.38
CA ASN A 4 -5.90 24.91 -10.39
C ASN A 4 -6.55 24.37 -9.11
N ILE A 5 -5.98 24.69 -7.96
CA ILE A 5 -6.53 24.33 -6.64
C ILE A 5 -6.69 25.65 -5.87
N GLU A 6 -7.91 25.90 -5.42
CA GLU A 6 -8.26 27.09 -4.64
C GLU A 6 -8.56 26.65 -3.21
N VAL A 7 -7.85 27.22 -2.24
CA VAL A 7 -8.05 26.93 -0.82
C VAL A 7 -8.92 28.04 -0.24
N ASN A 8 -10.05 27.67 0.33
CA ASN A 8 -10.97 28.60 1.00
C ASN A 8 -11.36 28.04 2.37
N GLU A 9 -10.84 28.65 3.43
CA GLU A 9 -11.05 28.23 4.82
C GLU A 9 -12.50 28.43 5.32
N SER A 10 -13.34 29.13 4.55
CA SER A 10 -14.75 29.35 4.88
C SER A 10 -15.69 28.28 4.31
N LEU A 11 -15.16 27.27 3.63
CA LEU A 11 -15.96 26.15 3.13
C LEU A 11 -16.37 25.22 4.27
N GLU A 12 -17.65 24.87 4.32
CA GLU A 12 -18.17 23.89 5.28
C GLU A 12 -17.73 22.46 4.91
N GLU A 13 -17.62 22.15 3.61
CA GLU A 13 -17.17 20.86 3.10
C GLU A 13 -16.34 21.02 1.82
N ASP A 14 -15.39 20.10 1.62
CA ASP A 14 -14.60 20.01 0.39
C ASP A 14 -15.47 19.52 -0.77
N TYR A 15 -15.42 20.23 -1.90
CA TYR A 15 -16.07 19.80 -3.14
C TYR A 15 -15.17 20.00 -4.35
N ILE A 16 -15.44 19.26 -5.42
CA ILE A 16 -14.69 19.36 -6.69
C ILE A 16 -15.63 19.87 -7.77
N THR A 17 -15.23 20.94 -8.46
CA THR A 17 -15.91 21.45 -9.65
C THR A 17 -15.02 21.25 -10.88
N ILE A 18 -15.56 20.63 -11.94
CA ILE A 18 -14.81 20.35 -13.17
C ILE A 18 -15.27 21.32 -14.27
N HIS A 19 -14.43 22.29 -14.61
CA HIS A 19 -14.64 23.16 -15.77
C HIS A 19 -13.90 22.58 -16.98
N CYS A 20 -14.63 22.24 -18.03
CA CYS A 20 -14.09 21.70 -19.27
C CYS A 20 -14.65 22.45 -20.48
N LYS A 21 -13.92 22.45 -21.59
CA LYS A 21 -14.37 23.07 -22.85
C LYS A 21 -15.53 22.28 -23.47
N GLU A 22 -15.49 20.95 -23.35
CA GLU A 22 -16.48 20.01 -23.84
C GLU A 22 -16.46 18.76 -22.95
N LEU A 23 -17.61 18.10 -22.81
CA LEU A 23 -17.73 16.84 -22.08
C LEU A 23 -17.24 15.68 -22.95
N THR A 24 -15.94 15.43 -22.94
CA THR A 24 -15.31 14.33 -23.67
C THR A 24 -15.25 13.05 -22.83
N ASP A 25 -15.01 11.90 -23.47
CA ASP A 25 -14.80 10.62 -22.77
C ASP A 25 -13.69 10.69 -21.71
N GLU A 26 -12.62 11.44 -21.98
CA GLU A 26 -11.53 11.69 -21.04
C GLU A 26 -12.00 12.43 -19.78
N ILE A 27 -12.87 13.45 -19.93
CA ILE A 27 -13.46 14.18 -18.80
C ILE A 27 -14.43 13.30 -18.01
N ILE A 28 -15.22 12.47 -18.70
CA ILE A 28 -16.12 11.50 -18.09
C ILE A 28 -15.32 10.48 -17.26
N GLU A 29 -14.21 9.97 -17.79
CA GLU A 29 -13.35 9.02 -17.09
C GLU A 29 -12.67 9.65 -15.87
N LEU A 30 -12.22 10.90 -15.98
CA LEU A 30 -11.68 11.67 -14.87
C LEU A 30 -12.72 11.87 -13.75
N GLN A 31 -13.95 12.27 -14.11
CA GLN A 31 -15.06 12.42 -13.16
C GLN A 31 -15.35 11.10 -12.44
N LYS A 32 -15.44 9.98 -13.17
CA LYS A 32 -15.62 8.64 -12.59
C LYS A 32 -14.49 8.27 -11.65
N SER A 33 -13.24 8.57 -12.01
CA SER A 33 -12.06 8.31 -11.17
C SER A 33 -12.11 9.09 -9.85
N LEU A 34 -12.55 10.35 -9.88
CA LEU A 34 -12.65 11.21 -8.70
C LEU A 34 -13.75 10.74 -7.75
N VAL A 35 -14.92 10.35 -8.26
CA VAL A 35 -16.02 9.79 -7.45
C VAL A 35 -15.62 8.43 -6.86
N ASN A 36 -14.95 7.58 -7.64
CA ASN A 36 -14.57 6.23 -7.21
C ASN A 36 -13.36 6.19 -6.26
N LYS A 37 -12.55 7.26 -6.20
CA LYS A 37 -11.40 7.36 -5.29
C LYS A 37 -11.79 7.42 -3.82
N SER A 38 -13.03 7.79 -3.50
CA SER A 38 -13.51 7.79 -2.12
C SER A 38 -13.84 6.37 -1.60
N THR A 39 -14.02 5.37 -2.47
CA THR A 39 -14.56 4.05 -2.04
C THR A 39 -14.07 2.79 -2.74
N ARG A 40 -13.27 2.84 -3.83
CA ARG A 40 -12.72 1.58 -4.39
C ARG A 40 -11.56 1.06 -3.55
N SER A 41 -11.84 0.11 -2.67
CA SER A 41 -10.82 -0.81 -2.15
C SER A 41 -10.15 -1.48 -3.36
N LEU A 42 -8.87 -1.20 -3.58
CA LEU A 42 -8.07 -1.98 -4.52
C LEU A 42 -7.97 -3.41 -3.98
N HIS A 43 -8.17 -4.39 -4.86
CA HIS A 43 -8.10 -5.80 -4.51
C HIS A 43 -6.99 -6.50 -5.30
N ILE A 44 -6.42 -7.52 -4.70
CA ILE A 44 -5.54 -8.49 -5.36
C ILE A 44 -6.20 -9.87 -5.30
N SER A 45 -6.21 -10.60 -6.41
CA SER A 45 -6.61 -12.02 -6.41
C SER A 45 -5.45 -12.88 -5.88
N ALA A 46 -5.77 -13.77 -4.96
CA ALA A 46 -4.85 -14.73 -4.37
C ALA A 46 -5.58 -15.99 -3.91
N PHE A 47 -4.87 -17.10 -3.85
CA PHE A 47 -5.44 -18.40 -3.51
C PHE A 47 -5.09 -18.80 -2.08
N GLN A 48 -6.06 -19.38 -1.38
CA GLN A 48 -5.81 -20.19 -0.19
C GLN A 48 -6.36 -21.57 -0.51
N ASP A 49 -5.47 -22.57 -0.52
CA ASP A 49 -5.74 -23.89 -1.09
C ASP A 49 -6.24 -23.75 -2.54
N ASP A 50 -7.41 -24.30 -2.87
CA ASP A 50 -8.01 -24.22 -4.21
C ASP A 50 -9.06 -23.11 -4.35
N VAL A 51 -9.18 -22.23 -3.35
CA VAL A 51 -10.19 -21.15 -3.32
C VAL A 51 -9.53 -19.82 -3.68
N GLU A 52 -10.09 -19.14 -4.67
CA GLU A 52 -9.69 -17.79 -5.04
C GLU A 52 -10.33 -16.75 -4.11
N HIS A 53 -9.52 -15.83 -3.60
CA HIS A 53 -9.92 -14.75 -2.71
C HIS A 53 -9.50 -13.41 -3.31
N PHE A 54 -10.42 -12.44 -3.27
CA PHE A 54 -10.14 -11.05 -3.62
C PHE A 54 -9.81 -10.30 -2.33
N LEU A 55 -8.52 -10.04 -2.11
CA LEU A 55 -8.03 -9.42 -0.89
C LEU A 55 -7.94 -7.92 -1.06
N GLU A 56 -8.61 -7.15 -0.21
CA GLU A 56 -8.41 -5.71 -0.13
C GLU A 56 -6.96 -5.38 0.26
N LEU A 57 -6.29 -4.53 -0.52
CA LEU A 57 -4.90 -4.15 -0.25
C LEU A 57 -4.70 -3.57 1.16
N ARG A 58 -5.69 -2.83 1.68
CA ARG A 58 -5.67 -2.26 3.04
C ARG A 58 -5.63 -3.31 4.16
N THR A 59 -6.00 -4.55 3.88
CA THR A 59 -5.96 -5.67 4.84
C THR A 59 -4.63 -6.42 4.82
N ILE A 60 -3.81 -6.22 3.78
CA ILE A 60 -2.52 -6.87 3.63
C ILE A 60 -1.51 -6.22 4.56
N ILE A 61 -0.78 -7.07 5.28
CA ILE A 61 0.28 -6.67 6.22
C ILE A 61 1.62 -6.61 5.49
N PHE A 62 1.98 -7.69 4.79
CA PHE A 62 3.16 -7.76 3.95
C PHE A 62 3.03 -8.88 2.91
N MET A 63 3.95 -8.87 1.96
CA MET A 63 4.09 -9.86 0.91
C MET A 63 5.54 -10.33 0.88
N GLU A 64 5.73 -11.63 0.70
CA GLU A 64 7.07 -12.20 0.57
C GLU A 64 7.15 -13.26 -0.53
N ALA A 65 8.27 -13.30 -1.23
CA ALA A 65 8.54 -14.33 -2.21
C ALA A 65 8.96 -15.63 -1.52
N ASP A 66 8.28 -16.72 -1.87
CA ASP A 66 8.56 -18.08 -1.41
C ASP A 66 8.51 -19.05 -2.61
N GLY A 67 9.70 -19.43 -3.10
CA GLY A 67 9.84 -20.22 -4.32
C GLY A 67 9.19 -19.57 -5.53
N ASN A 68 8.17 -20.24 -6.08
CA ASN A 68 7.42 -19.79 -7.27
C ASN A 68 6.21 -18.90 -6.95
N TYR A 69 5.95 -18.65 -5.67
CA TYR A 69 4.77 -17.92 -5.21
C TYR A 69 5.17 -16.65 -4.44
N ILE A 70 4.24 -15.71 -4.40
CA ILE A 70 4.25 -14.64 -3.40
C ILE A 70 3.22 -15.01 -2.34
N LEU A 71 3.69 -15.10 -1.09
CA LEU A 71 2.84 -15.24 0.08
C LEU A 71 2.33 -13.85 0.47
N ILE A 72 1.01 -13.68 0.47
CA ILE A 72 0.32 -12.47 0.88
C ILE A 72 -0.19 -12.70 2.30
N HIS A 73 0.40 -11.97 3.26
CA HIS A 73 0.07 -12.09 4.66
C HIS A 73 -0.99 -11.07 5.06
N THR A 74 -2.09 -11.56 5.62
CA THR A 74 -3.15 -10.77 6.25
C THR A 74 -3.25 -11.15 7.74
N PRO A 75 -3.99 -10.41 8.58
CA PRO A 75 -4.25 -10.85 9.95
C PRO A 75 -5.01 -12.19 10.01
N LYS A 76 -5.82 -12.48 8.99
CA LYS A 76 -6.70 -13.66 8.94
C LYS A 76 -5.98 -14.92 8.44
N GLY A 77 -4.92 -14.78 7.64
CA GLY A 77 -4.32 -15.92 6.97
C GLY A 77 -3.23 -15.54 5.96
N ILE A 78 -2.73 -16.57 5.27
CA ILE A 78 -1.71 -16.46 4.22
C ILE A 78 -2.33 -16.96 2.93
N TYR A 79 -2.23 -16.15 1.89
CA TYR A 79 -2.71 -16.46 0.54
C TYR A 79 -1.53 -16.48 -0.42
N LYS A 80 -1.70 -17.08 -1.60
CA LYS A 80 -0.61 -17.27 -2.57
C LYS A 80 -1.03 -16.73 -3.93
N THR A 81 -0.12 -16.03 -4.60
CA THR A 81 -0.25 -15.66 -6.01
C THR A 81 1.00 -16.06 -6.79
N ARG A 82 0.85 -16.27 -8.10
CA ARG A 82 1.97 -16.55 -9.03
C ARG A 82 2.55 -15.29 -9.66
N GLN A 83 1.94 -14.13 -9.44
CA GLN A 83 2.47 -12.83 -9.87
C GLN A 83 3.86 -12.61 -9.29
N LYS A 84 4.73 -11.88 -10.00
CA LYS A 84 6.08 -11.62 -9.49
C LYS A 84 6.08 -10.43 -8.53
N LEU A 85 6.95 -10.48 -7.52
CA LEU A 85 7.04 -9.42 -6.51
C LEU A 85 7.36 -8.04 -7.12
N TYR A 86 8.12 -7.98 -8.21
CA TYR A 86 8.44 -6.71 -8.88
C TYR A 86 7.22 -6.13 -9.62
N GLU A 87 6.40 -6.97 -10.26
CA GLU A 87 5.15 -6.55 -10.93
C GLU A 87 4.17 -6.01 -9.90
N LEU A 88 4.04 -6.71 -8.76
CA LEU A 88 3.24 -6.25 -7.63
C LEU A 88 3.72 -4.89 -7.13
N ALA A 89 5.04 -4.70 -6.98
CA ALA A 89 5.59 -3.45 -6.48
C ALA A 89 5.19 -2.22 -7.33
N GLU A 90 5.01 -2.37 -8.63
CA GLU A 90 4.62 -1.30 -9.55
C GLU A 90 3.14 -0.93 -9.45
N LEU A 91 2.29 -1.88 -9.03
CA LEU A 91 0.84 -1.71 -8.94
C LEU A 91 0.36 -1.29 -7.54
N LEU A 92 1.21 -1.46 -6.52
CA LEU A 92 0.83 -1.23 -5.14
C LEU A 92 0.80 0.27 -4.79
N PRO A 93 -0.14 0.69 -3.92
CA PRO A 93 -0.19 2.05 -3.39
C PRO A 93 1.09 2.44 -2.64
N ARG A 94 1.26 3.75 -2.44
CA ARG A 94 2.41 4.36 -1.76
C ARG A 94 2.68 3.83 -0.35
N ASP A 95 1.67 3.30 0.33
CA ASP A 95 1.84 2.71 1.65
C ASP A 95 2.63 1.39 1.65
N PHE A 96 2.82 0.76 0.49
CA PHE A 96 3.64 -0.42 0.37
C PHE A 96 5.10 -0.06 0.10
N PHE A 97 6.00 -0.63 0.89
CA PHE A 97 7.43 -0.35 0.78
C PHE A 97 8.24 -1.64 0.78
N ARG A 98 9.23 -1.72 -0.12
CA ARG A 98 10.11 -2.88 -0.22
C ARG A 98 11.18 -2.83 0.86
N ILE A 99 11.29 -3.87 1.68
CA ILE A 99 12.23 -3.94 2.81
C ILE A 99 13.35 -4.96 2.60
N SER A 100 13.25 -5.78 1.56
CA SER A 100 14.29 -6.73 1.14
C SER A 100 14.14 -7.06 -0.35
N LYS A 101 15.04 -7.89 -0.89
CA LYS A 101 14.88 -8.42 -2.26
C LYS A 101 13.63 -9.29 -2.39
N SER A 102 13.12 -9.86 -1.32
CA SER A 102 11.98 -10.80 -1.35
C SER A 102 10.75 -10.30 -0.60
N THR A 103 10.74 -9.10 -0.02
CA THR A 103 9.66 -8.68 0.89
C THR A 103 9.21 -7.23 0.67
N ILE A 104 7.90 -7.03 0.61
CA ILE A 104 7.22 -5.72 0.59
C ILE A 104 6.27 -5.66 1.77
N VAL A 105 6.29 -4.58 2.55
CA VAL A 105 5.42 -4.38 3.72
C VAL A 105 4.44 -3.24 3.49
N ASN A 106 3.27 -3.33 4.12
CA ASN A 106 2.37 -2.19 4.26
C ASN A 106 2.80 -1.36 5.47
N THR A 107 3.36 -0.18 5.21
CA THR A 107 3.88 0.74 6.23
C THR A 107 2.79 1.26 7.17
N SER A 108 1.53 1.33 6.72
CA SER A 108 0.39 1.72 7.58
C SER A 108 0.08 0.68 8.68
N LYS A 109 0.61 -0.54 8.57
CA LYS A 109 0.38 -1.63 9.53
C LYS A 109 1.54 -1.83 10.50
N ILE A 110 2.66 -1.14 10.31
CA ILE A 110 3.85 -1.28 11.16
C ILE A 110 3.59 -0.62 12.52
N VAL A 111 3.83 -1.36 13.59
CA VAL A 111 3.73 -0.84 14.98
C VAL A 111 5.08 -0.75 15.68
N ALA A 112 6.05 -1.56 15.28
CA ALA A 112 7.38 -1.53 15.87
C ALA A 112 8.45 -1.99 14.89
N ILE A 113 9.64 -1.41 15.03
CA ILE A 113 10.85 -1.77 14.30
C ILE A 113 11.96 -2.02 15.33
N LYS A 114 12.41 -3.28 15.44
CA LYS A 114 13.59 -3.64 16.24
C LYS A 114 14.81 -3.65 15.34
N LYS A 115 15.59 -2.56 15.39
CA LYS A 115 16.80 -2.40 14.59
C LYS A 115 17.85 -3.45 14.99
N ASN A 116 18.47 -4.05 13.98
CA ASN A 116 19.64 -4.90 14.15
C ASN A 116 20.80 -4.33 13.32
N ILE A 117 21.93 -4.08 13.95
CA ILE A 117 23.12 -3.47 13.33
C ILE A 117 23.88 -4.51 12.50
N THR A 118 23.97 -5.75 12.99
CA THR A 118 24.74 -6.82 12.37
C THR A 118 23.91 -7.73 11.46
N GLY A 119 22.57 -7.67 11.56
CA GLY A 119 21.66 -8.54 10.84
C GLY A 119 20.44 -7.82 10.24
N ALA A 120 19.41 -8.60 9.92
CA ALA A 120 18.14 -8.05 9.46
C ALA A 120 17.36 -7.44 10.63
N SER A 121 16.71 -6.30 10.40
CA SER A 121 15.87 -5.63 11.40
C SER A 121 14.46 -6.22 11.37
N GLU A 122 13.90 -6.46 12.55
CA GLU A 122 12.57 -7.09 12.68
C GLU A 122 11.47 -6.02 12.64
N ILE A 123 10.45 -6.28 11.83
CA ILE A 123 9.26 -5.44 11.64
C ILE A 123 8.06 -6.16 12.24
N SER A 124 7.34 -5.49 13.13
CA SER A 124 6.12 -6.00 13.78
C SER A 124 4.90 -5.20 13.34
N PHE A 125 3.75 -5.87 13.30
CA PHE A 125 2.52 -5.32 12.75
C PHE A 125 1.35 -5.36 13.73
N ALA A 126 0.38 -4.46 13.55
CA ALA A 126 -0.81 -4.41 14.37
C ALA A 126 -1.67 -5.68 14.23
N ASN A 127 -2.29 -6.12 15.32
CA ASN A 127 -3.29 -7.20 15.33
C ASN A 127 -2.81 -8.56 14.79
N THR A 128 -1.52 -8.85 14.90
CA THR A 128 -0.94 -10.14 14.50
C THR A 128 0.37 -10.42 15.22
N ASN A 129 0.78 -11.69 15.29
CA ASN A 129 2.11 -12.12 15.73
C ASN A 129 3.09 -12.29 14.55
N LYS A 130 2.67 -12.04 13.32
CA LYS A 130 3.52 -12.16 12.13
C LYS A 130 4.60 -11.09 12.13
N LYS A 131 5.74 -11.43 11.54
CA LYS A 131 6.93 -10.58 11.48
C LYS A 131 7.54 -10.62 10.10
N ALA A 132 8.17 -9.52 9.70
CA ALA A 132 8.96 -9.43 8.49
C ALA A 132 10.36 -8.91 8.81
N PHE A 133 11.32 -9.19 7.95
CA PHE A 133 12.73 -8.84 8.19
C PHE A 133 13.25 -7.90 7.11
N ALA A 134 13.61 -6.69 7.53
CA ALA A 134 14.18 -5.67 6.67
C ALA A 134 15.70 -5.86 6.58
N SER A 135 16.21 -5.90 5.35
CA SER A 135 17.65 -6.00 5.12
C SER A 135 18.35 -4.64 5.36
N ARG A 136 19.66 -4.70 5.66
CA ARG A 136 20.51 -3.52 5.94
C ARG A 136 20.42 -2.43 4.87
N LYS A 137 20.22 -2.80 3.60
CA LYS A 137 20.09 -1.85 2.49
C LYS A 137 18.84 -0.98 2.59
N TYR A 138 17.73 -1.52 3.10
CA TYR A 138 16.42 -0.86 3.02
C TYR A 138 15.97 -0.24 4.35
N ILE A 139 16.57 -0.66 5.48
CA ILE A 139 16.13 -0.21 6.81
C ILE A 139 16.21 1.30 6.99
N LYS A 140 17.24 1.96 6.44
CA LYS A 140 17.41 3.42 6.54
C LYS A 140 16.23 4.16 5.89
N ALA A 141 15.94 3.82 4.63
CA ALA A 141 14.82 4.41 3.90
C ALA A 141 13.45 4.10 4.54
N LEU A 142 13.27 2.89 5.10
CA LEU A 142 12.05 2.57 5.84
C LEU A 142 11.88 3.49 7.06
N ILE A 143 12.94 3.76 7.82
CA ILE A 143 12.88 4.64 8.99
C ILE A 143 12.48 6.06 8.58
N GLU A 144 13.07 6.59 7.50
CA GLU A 144 12.74 7.93 6.98
C GLU A 144 11.24 8.03 6.63
N ILE A 145 10.68 7.03 5.93
CA ILE A 145 9.23 6.96 5.63
C ILE A 145 8.38 6.93 6.92
N MET A 146 8.82 6.18 7.94
CA MET A 146 8.09 6.10 9.21
C MET A 146 8.18 7.41 10.02
N GLU A 147 9.25 8.18 9.86
CA GLU A 147 9.42 9.49 10.50
C GLU A 147 8.49 10.55 9.91
N GLU A 148 8.30 10.56 8.58
CA GLU A 148 7.31 11.43 7.92
C GLU A 148 5.88 11.19 8.42
N LYS A 149 5.58 9.97 8.87
CA LYS A 149 4.26 9.57 9.40
C LYS A 149 4.07 9.88 10.88
N ARG A 150 5.10 10.37 11.60
CA ARG A 150 4.96 10.74 13.01
C ARG A 150 4.22 12.06 13.15
N LEU A 151 3.30 12.11 14.11
CA LEU A 151 2.78 13.40 14.60
C LEU A 151 3.96 14.26 15.03
N LYS A 152 4.13 15.41 14.38
CA LYS A 152 5.11 16.42 14.81
C LYS A 152 4.64 16.91 16.19
N ARG A 153 5.55 16.85 17.16
CA ARG A 153 5.33 17.42 18.49
C ARG A 153 5.32 18.93 18.44
#